data_AF-A0A962IV49-F1
#
_entry.id   AF-A0A962IV49-F1
#
_cell.length_a   1.000
_cell.length_b   1.000
_cell.length_c   1.000
_cell.angle_alpha   90.00
_cell.angle_beta   90.00
_cell.angle_gamma   90.00
#
_symmetry.space_group_name_H-M   'P 1'
#
loop_
_entity.id
_entity.type
_entity.pdbx_description
1 polymer ?
#
loop_
_entity_poly.entity_id
_entity_poly.type
_entity_poly.pdbx_seq_one_letter_code
_entity_poly.pdbx_strand_id
1 'polypeptide(L)'
;MSAPLRELPAGYYLQNFETLLAFVGQQYPDLLTPDERQFLSTFRSLSEDARKLYVRLVLRKGPLFRADKLNYPEIADLPAAARELQTNGLLGDGQGASVEMLAELLIKGELARLCAASASQRREVLVGILADRFTAQTLRHQLPFEIYEPLCTDCVLIFRLLFFGNLRQDFSDFVLNDLGIMQYESYVIDAETRFFDARETVEQLILLQQLNDQLQSEDIRADPDALTALAEQLPAGLARGVERRGARLVNGIARQLERLGCTQAAEDLYRRTARGDARERLIRILATTVDGAPEALNLCEQIAIAPETEAELTFAVSFARRLCRKYHFDLPPLLSSPGSESPQTLLLKLEQVPGERVERCVADWFEQQQCEAFYAENWLFTGIFGLAFWDIIFAPVPGVFFNPFQLGPTDLFSADFHQDRAALISERLTEISHADVLTERVLKQYDRSMGLANHFVHWGIVSEALLSKALQRIPVTHFQAIFRRLLRDLRHNRSGFPDLVIFPAQGGYELIEVKGPGDKLQQNQLRWFSHFQAHQIPARVALVEWRES
;
A
#
# COMPACT_ATOMS: atom_id res chain seq x y z
N MET A 1 23.37 -17.07 1.71
CA MET A 1 23.03 -18.07 0.67
C MET A 1 21.52 -18.24 0.72
N SER A 2 20.79 -17.89 -0.34
CA SER A 2 19.35 -18.10 -0.40
C SER A 2 19.05 -19.60 -0.43
N ALA A 3 18.11 -20.05 0.41
CA ALA A 3 17.59 -21.40 0.31
C ALA A 3 17.04 -21.64 -1.12
N PRO A 4 17.20 -22.85 -1.69
CA PRO A 4 16.64 -23.14 -3.00
C PRO A 4 15.12 -22.96 -2.96
N LEU A 5 14.59 -22.27 -3.98
CA LEU A 5 13.14 -22.10 -4.15
C LEU A 5 12.48 -23.47 -4.25
N ARG A 6 11.38 -23.66 -3.53
CA ARG A 6 10.59 -24.90 -3.62
C ARG A 6 9.97 -25.01 -5.01
N GLU A 7 10.01 -26.18 -5.63
CA GLU A 7 9.23 -26.44 -6.84
C GLU A 7 7.75 -26.63 -6.48
N LEU A 8 6.86 -25.94 -7.17
CA LEU A 8 5.42 -26.06 -6.96
C LEU A 8 4.86 -27.27 -7.73
N PRO A 9 3.98 -28.08 -7.11
CA PRO A 9 3.38 -29.22 -7.80
C PRO A 9 2.45 -28.76 -8.92
N ALA A 10 2.28 -29.61 -9.93
CA ALA A 10 1.27 -29.40 -10.96
C ALA A 10 -0.12 -29.30 -10.30
N GLY A 11 -0.88 -28.24 -10.61
CA GLY A 11 -2.21 -28.01 -10.03
C GLY A 11 -2.26 -27.17 -8.75
N TYR A 12 -1.14 -26.64 -8.25
CA TYR A 12 -1.12 -25.77 -7.05
C TYR A 12 -2.14 -24.63 -7.10
N TYR A 13 -2.37 -24.06 -8.29
CA TYR A 13 -3.30 -22.96 -8.50
C TYR A 13 -4.76 -23.36 -8.20
N LEU A 14 -5.15 -24.62 -8.44
CA LEU A 14 -6.47 -25.12 -8.10
C LEU A 14 -6.62 -25.23 -6.58
N GLN A 15 -5.62 -25.79 -5.90
CA GLN A 15 -5.62 -25.90 -4.44
C GLN A 15 -5.73 -24.53 -3.76
N ASN A 16 -5.02 -23.53 -4.26
CA ASN A 16 -5.08 -22.16 -3.73
C ASN A 16 -6.46 -21.53 -3.95
N PHE A 17 -7.05 -21.77 -5.13
CA PHE A 17 -8.42 -21.34 -5.42
C PHE A 17 -9.46 -22.02 -4.50
N GLU A 18 -9.36 -23.33 -4.32
CA GLU A 18 -10.25 -24.10 -3.44
C GLU A 18 -10.11 -23.68 -1.98
N THR A 19 -8.88 -23.40 -1.52
CA THR A 19 -8.62 -22.90 -0.16
C THR A 19 -9.31 -21.57 0.07
N LEU A 20 -9.21 -20.65 -0.90
CA LEU A 20 -9.89 -19.36 -0.84
C LEU A 20 -11.42 -19.53 -0.80
N LEU A 21 -11.98 -20.36 -1.68
CA LEU A 21 -13.42 -20.61 -1.72
C LEU A 21 -13.93 -21.29 -0.43
N ALA A 22 -13.18 -22.24 0.11
CA ALA A 22 -13.49 -22.92 1.35
C ALA A 22 -13.49 -21.94 2.54
N PHE A 23 -12.46 -21.10 2.63
CA PHE A 23 -12.35 -20.07 3.65
C PHE A 23 -13.58 -19.15 3.64
N VAL A 24 -13.91 -18.58 2.48
CA VAL A 24 -15.05 -17.66 2.36
C VAL A 24 -16.37 -18.37 2.67
N GLY A 25 -16.56 -19.58 2.16
CA GLY A 25 -17.77 -20.36 2.42
C GLY A 25 -17.96 -20.74 3.90
N GLN A 26 -16.88 -20.78 4.68
CA GLN A 26 -16.92 -21.03 6.12
C GLN A 26 -17.10 -19.74 6.94
N GLN A 27 -16.39 -18.67 6.57
CA GLN A 27 -16.31 -17.43 7.37
C GLN A 27 -17.42 -16.42 7.07
N TYR A 28 -17.94 -16.41 5.84
CA TYR A 28 -18.91 -15.41 5.38
C TYR A 28 -20.19 -16.01 4.75
N PRO A 29 -20.74 -17.15 5.22
CA PRO A 29 -21.89 -17.79 4.57
C PRO A 29 -23.14 -16.89 4.53
N ASP A 30 -23.27 -16.00 5.52
CA ASP A 30 -24.33 -15.00 5.68
C ASP A 30 -24.18 -13.80 4.74
N LEU A 31 -22.97 -13.50 4.25
CA LEU A 31 -22.73 -12.39 3.33
C LEU A 31 -22.84 -12.78 1.85
N LEU A 32 -22.95 -14.08 1.56
CA LEU A 32 -23.10 -14.57 0.19
C LEU A 32 -24.55 -14.40 -0.29
N THR A 33 -24.72 -13.98 -1.55
CA THR A 33 -26.03 -13.98 -2.21
C THR A 33 -26.43 -15.41 -2.62
N PRO A 34 -27.70 -15.68 -2.99
CA PRO A 34 -28.10 -16.97 -3.55
C PRO A 34 -27.25 -17.39 -4.76
N ASP A 35 -26.95 -16.45 -5.65
CA ASP A 35 -26.16 -16.72 -6.86
C ASP A 35 -24.70 -17.05 -6.53
N GLU A 36 -24.10 -16.37 -5.55
CA GLU A 36 -22.73 -16.65 -5.10
C GLU A 36 -22.62 -18.01 -4.39
N ARG A 37 -23.66 -18.40 -3.63
CA ARG A 37 -23.75 -19.76 -3.05
C ARG A 37 -23.93 -20.82 -4.14
N GLN A 38 -24.72 -20.52 -5.17
CA GLN A 38 -24.92 -21.41 -6.31
C GLN A 38 -23.64 -21.56 -7.14
N PHE A 39 -22.86 -20.49 -7.32
CA PHE A 39 -21.54 -20.56 -7.93
C PHE A 39 -20.62 -21.52 -7.15
N LEU A 40 -20.55 -21.36 -5.82
CA LEU A 40 -19.72 -22.20 -4.96
C LEU A 40 -20.11 -23.68 -5.01
N SER A 41 -21.41 -23.99 -4.97
CA SER A 41 -21.90 -25.37 -5.04
C SER A 41 -21.66 -25.99 -6.42
N THR A 42 -21.96 -25.25 -7.49
CA THR A 42 -21.72 -25.65 -8.88
C THR A 42 -20.24 -25.95 -9.09
N PHE A 43 -19.35 -25.02 -8.73
CA PHE A 43 -17.90 -25.21 -8.90
C PHE A 43 -17.40 -26.47 -8.20
N ARG A 44 -17.84 -26.74 -6.96
CA ARG A 44 -17.44 -27.95 -6.20
C ARG A 44 -17.96 -29.27 -6.80
N SER A 45 -19.05 -29.22 -7.56
CA SER A 45 -19.66 -30.39 -8.18
C SER A 45 -18.97 -30.84 -9.48
N LEU A 46 -18.17 -29.95 -10.07
CA LEU A 46 -17.46 -30.19 -11.33
C LEU A 46 -16.35 -31.23 -11.18
N SER A 47 -16.01 -31.87 -12.29
CA SER A 47 -14.78 -32.64 -12.42
C SER A 47 -13.54 -31.81 -12.11
N GLU A 48 -12.46 -32.46 -11.70
CA GLU A 48 -11.18 -31.78 -11.43
C GLU A 48 -10.65 -31.05 -12.67
N ASP A 49 -10.78 -31.64 -13.86
CA ASP A 49 -10.33 -31.04 -15.13
C ASP A 49 -11.13 -29.79 -15.50
N ALA A 50 -12.45 -29.80 -15.30
CA ALA A 50 -13.29 -28.61 -15.47
C ALA A 50 -12.91 -27.51 -14.48
N ARG A 51 -12.68 -27.85 -13.20
CA ARG A 51 -12.21 -26.88 -12.20
C ARG A 51 -10.84 -26.30 -12.56
N LYS A 52 -9.88 -27.13 -12.97
CA LYS A 52 -8.56 -26.68 -13.45
C LYS A 52 -8.70 -25.70 -14.61
N LEU A 53 -9.51 -26.03 -15.61
CA LEU A 53 -9.73 -25.18 -16.77
C LEU A 53 -10.34 -23.83 -16.37
N TYR A 54 -11.39 -23.83 -15.56
CA TYR A 54 -12.04 -22.60 -15.08
C TYR A 54 -11.05 -21.69 -14.35
N VAL A 55 -10.29 -22.24 -13.39
CA VAL A 55 -9.30 -21.45 -12.65
C VAL A 55 -8.20 -20.91 -13.57
N ARG A 56 -7.71 -21.71 -14.53
CA ARG A 56 -6.73 -21.23 -15.53
C ARG A 56 -7.24 -20.04 -16.34
N LEU A 57 -8.52 -20.04 -16.71
CA LEU A 57 -9.13 -18.97 -17.50
C LEU A 57 -9.34 -17.71 -16.65
N VAL A 58 -9.87 -17.83 -15.43
CA VAL A 58 -10.15 -16.68 -14.56
C VAL A 58 -8.87 -16.01 -14.04
N LEU A 59 -7.78 -16.76 -13.86
CA LEU A 59 -6.49 -16.19 -13.45
C LEU A 59 -5.71 -15.56 -14.61
N ARG A 60 -6.14 -15.73 -15.86
CA ARG A 60 -5.50 -15.12 -17.02
C ARG A 60 -6.09 -13.75 -17.32
N LYS A 61 -5.26 -12.87 -17.88
CA LYS A 61 -5.72 -11.59 -18.43
C LYS A 61 -6.61 -11.86 -19.66
N GLY A 62 -7.84 -11.35 -19.62
CA GLY A 62 -8.83 -11.48 -20.68
C GLY A 62 -10.15 -10.85 -20.27
N PRO A 63 -11.13 -10.88 -21.16
CA PRO A 63 -12.30 -11.69 -20.82
C PRO A 63 -12.55 -12.85 -21.80
N LEU A 64 -11.90 -12.87 -22.97
CA LEU A 64 -12.12 -13.89 -24.01
C LEU A 64 -10.83 -14.65 -24.32
N PHE A 65 -10.96 -15.95 -24.58
CA PHE A 65 -9.86 -16.84 -24.91
C PHE A 65 -10.17 -17.68 -26.14
N ARG A 66 -9.16 -17.96 -26.97
CA ARG A 66 -9.31 -18.89 -28.09
C ARG A 66 -9.04 -20.31 -27.62
N ALA A 67 -9.96 -21.24 -27.91
CA ALA A 67 -9.79 -22.65 -27.56
C ALA A 67 -8.52 -23.25 -28.16
N ASP A 68 -8.18 -22.89 -29.41
CA ASP A 68 -7.00 -23.38 -30.15
C ASP A 68 -5.65 -22.91 -29.59
N LYS A 69 -5.65 -21.97 -28.62
CA LYS A 69 -4.43 -21.46 -27.95
C LYS A 69 -4.31 -21.92 -26.49
N LEU A 70 -5.24 -22.71 -26.00
CA LEU A 70 -5.16 -23.28 -24.66
C LEU A 70 -4.39 -24.59 -24.71
N ASN A 71 -3.28 -24.65 -23.97
CA ASN A 71 -2.48 -25.85 -23.80
C ASN A 71 -2.14 -26.02 -22.32
N TYR A 72 -2.83 -26.96 -21.68
CA TYR A 72 -2.68 -27.28 -20.26
C TYR A 72 -2.46 -28.80 -20.13
N PRO A 73 -1.19 -29.26 -20.13
CA PRO A 73 -0.86 -30.70 -20.08
C PRO A 73 -1.44 -31.43 -18.86
N GLU A 74 -1.73 -30.69 -17.79
CA GLU A 74 -2.34 -31.19 -16.56
C GLU A 74 -3.86 -31.45 -16.63
N ILE A 75 -4.50 -31.11 -17.76
CA ILE A 75 -5.92 -31.33 -18.05
C ILE A 75 -6.02 -32.42 -19.12
N ALA A 76 -6.63 -33.56 -18.81
CA ALA A 76 -6.60 -34.72 -19.68
C ALA A 76 -7.47 -34.55 -20.93
N ASP A 77 -8.68 -34.00 -20.78
CA ASP A 77 -9.61 -33.71 -21.88
C ASP A 77 -10.17 -32.29 -21.76
N LEU A 78 -9.46 -31.33 -22.38
CA LEU A 78 -9.85 -29.92 -22.37
C LEU A 78 -11.22 -29.67 -23.05
N PRO A 79 -11.53 -30.24 -24.23
CA PRO A 79 -12.87 -30.11 -24.83
C PRO A 79 -14.00 -30.66 -23.95
N ALA A 80 -13.81 -31.80 -23.27
CA ALA A 80 -14.82 -32.31 -22.34
C ALA A 80 -15.00 -31.39 -21.13
N ALA A 81 -13.90 -30.93 -20.53
CA ALA A 81 -13.91 -29.96 -19.44
C ALA A 81 -14.63 -28.66 -19.82
N ALA A 82 -14.38 -28.13 -21.02
CA ALA A 82 -15.06 -26.93 -21.53
C ALA A 82 -16.57 -27.13 -21.67
N ARG A 83 -17.01 -28.27 -22.24
CA ARG A 83 -18.45 -28.60 -22.36
C ARG A 83 -19.14 -28.75 -21.00
N GLU A 84 -18.46 -29.34 -20.03
CA GLU A 84 -18.97 -29.45 -18.66
C GLU A 84 -19.18 -28.06 -18.05
N LEU A 85 -18.21 -27.16 -18.20
CA LEU A 85 -18.34 -25.78 -17.73
C LEU A 85 -19.46 -25.01 -18.44
N GLN A 86 -19.64 -25.20 -19.75
CA GLN A 86 -20.73 -24.59 -20.52
C GLN A 86 -22.10 -25.08 -20.03
N THR A 87 -22.24 -26.39 -19.81
CA THR A 87 -23.49 -27.00 -19.32
C THR A 87 -23.88 -26.47 -17.94
N ASN A 88 -22.87 -26.15 -17.11
CA ASN A 88 -23.06 -25.61 -15.76
C ASN A 88 -23.04 -24.08 -15.70
N GLY A 89 -23.03 -23.38 -16.84
CA GLY A 89 -23.11 -21.91 -16.89
C GLY A 89 -21.86 -21.17 -16.38
N LEU A 90 -20.71 -21.84 -16.32
CA LEU A 90 -19.43 -21.25 -15.90
C LEU A 90 -18.52 -20.90 -17.08
N LEU A 91 -18.88 -21.31 -18.29
CA LEU A 91 -18.18 -20.95 -19.51
C LEU A 91 -19.17 -20.55 -20.59
N GLY A 92 -19.02 -19.33 -21.09
CA GLY A 92 -19.72 -18.78 -22.22
C GLY A 92 -18.89 -18.89 -23.47
N ASP A 93 -19.48 -18.40 -24.56
CA ASP A 93 -18.93 -18.46 -25.89
C ASP A 93 -18.61 -17.05 -26.45
N GLY A 94 -18.69 -16.00 -25.63
CA GLY A 94 -18.46 -14.62 -26.07
C GLY A 94 -19.67 -13.98 -26.76
N GLN A 95 -20.90 -14.41 -26.46
CA GLN A 95 -22.12 -13.89 -27.11
C GLN A 95 -22.32 -12.39 -26.92
N GLY A 96 -21.87 -11.83 -25.79
CA GLY A 96 -21.95 -10.39 -25.47
C GLY A 96 -20.77 -9.55 -25.96
N ALA A 97 -19.78 -10.15 -26.63
CA ALA A 97 -18.56 -9.45 -27.02
C ALA A 97 -18.80 -8.40 -28.11
N SER A 98 -18.10 -7.27 -28.04
CA SER A 98 -18.07 -6.27 -29.12
C SER A 98 -17.17 -6.73 -30.28
N VAL A 99 -17.25 -6.06 -31.43
CA VAL A 99 -16.38 -6.35 -32.58
C VAL A 99 -14.91 -6.12 -32.21
N GLU A 100 -14.63 -5.10 -31.42
CA GLU A 100 -13.29 -4.76 -30.93
C GLU A 100 -12.74 -5.88 -30.04
N MET A 101 -13.55 -6.40 -29.10
CA MET A 101 -13.15 -7.52 -28.24
C MET A 101 -12.86 -8.79 -29.04
N LEU A 102 -13.70 -9.11 -30.04
CA LEU A 102 -13.46 -10.24 -30.94
C LEU A 102 -12.22 -10.03 -31.81
N ALA A 103 -11.96 -8.79 -32.22
CA ALA A 103 -10.77 -8.44 -32.98
C ALA A 103 -9.49 -8.65 -32.17
N GLU A 104 -9.50 -8.41 -30.85
CA GLU A 104 -8.39 -8.71 -29.93
C GLU A 104 -7.92 -10.17 -29.96
N LEU A 105 -8.83 -11.12 -30.22
CA LEU A 105 -8.50 -12.53 -30.36
C LEU A 105 -7.74 -12.85 -31.65
N LEU A 106 -7.85 -12.01 -32.67
CA LEU A 106 -7.26 -12.26 -33.98
C LEU A 106 -5.81 -11.77 -34.04
N ILE A 107 -4.93 -12.63 -34.57
CA ILE A 107 -3.58 -12.19 -34.94
C ILE A 107 -3.66 -11.26 -36.16
N LYS A 108 -2.64 -10.41 -36.35
CA LYS A 108 -2.66 -9.37 -37.39
C LYS A 108 -2.97 -9.89 -38.80
N GLY A 109 -2.46 -11.08 -39.15
CA GLY A 109 -2.72 -11.71 -40.44
C GLY A 109 -4.15 -12.28 -40.60
N GLU A 110 -4.81 -12.66 -39.51
CA GLU A 110 -6.24 -13.04 -39.55
C GLU A 110 -7.13 -11.81 -39.70
N LEU A 111 -6.84 -10.73 -38.94
CA LEU A 111 -7.53 -9.44 -39.09
C LEU A 111 -7.46 -8.92 -40.53
N ALA A 112 -6.26 -8.82 -41.09
CA ALA A 112 -6.07 -8.30 -42.44
C ALA A 112 -6.86 -9.11 -43.49
N ARG A 113 -6.91 -10.45 -43.35
CA ARG A 113 -7.70 -11.32 -44.22
C ARG A 113 -9.20 -11.04 -44.11
N LEU A 114 -9.74 -10.93 -42.89
CA LEU A 114 -11.16 -10.64 -42.67
C LEU A 114 -11.55 -9.23 -43.14
N CYS A 115 -10.64 -8.25 -43.01
CA CYS A 115 -10.81 -6.91 -43.55
C CYS A 115 -10.66 -6.86 -45.08
N ALA A 116 -10.19 -7.92 -45.74
CA ALA A 116 -9.70 -7.89 -47.13
C ALA A 116 -8.69 -6.75 -47.38
N ALA A 117 -7.81 -6.52 -46.41
CA ALA A 117 -6.85 -5.43 -46.39
C ALA A 117 -5.40 -5.95 -46.23
N SER A 118 -4.41 -5.06 -46.38
CA SER A 118 -3.01 -5.42 -46.18
C SER A 118 -2.66 -5.56 -44.70
N ALA A 119 -1.90 -6.61 -44.35
CA ALA A 119 -1.35 -6.80 -43.00
C ALA A 119 -0.29 -5.73 -42.61
N SER A 120 0.15 -4.90 -43.55
CA SER A 120 1.01 -3.74 -43.26
C SER A 120 0.27 -2.59 -42.57
N GLN A 121 -1.07 -2.53 -42.68
CA GLN A 121 -1.85 -1.49 -42.02
C GLN A 121 -1.75 -1.57 -40.48
N ARG A 122 -2.00 -0.44 -39.82
CA ARG A 122 -2.06 -0.36 -38.37
C ARG A 122 -3.26 -1.15 -37.84
N ARG A 123 -3.12 -1.75 -36.66
CA ARG A 123 -4.15 -2.64 -36.10
C ARG A 123 -5.46 -1.89 -35.86
N GLU A 124 -5.38 -0.66 -35.38
CA GLU A 124 -6.52 0.21 -35.09
C GLU A 124 -7.35 0.48 -36.36
N VAL A 125 -6.68 0.65 -37.50
CA VAL A 125 -7.34 0.83 -38.80
C VAL A 125 -8.05 -0.46 -39.22
N LEU A 126 -7.41 -1.62 -39.06
CA LEU A 126 -8.02 -2.91 -39.37
C LEU A 126 -9.24 -3.18 -38.48
N VAL A 127 -9.17 -2.85 -37.19
CA VAL A 127 -10.31 -2.98 -36.26
C VAL A 127 -11.47 -2.09 -36.70
N GLY A 128 -11.22 -0.84 -37.09
CA GLY A 128 -12.26 0.05 -37.63
C GLY A 128 -12.92 -0.51 -38.89
N ILE A 129 -12.14 -1.00 -39.85
CA ILE A 129 -12.68 -1.66 -41.06
C ILE A 129 -13.52 -2.90 -40.69
N LEU A 130 -13.09 -3.66 -39.68
CA LEU A 130 -13.81 -4.83 -39.22
C LEU A 130 -15.17 -4.45 -38.61
N ALA A 131 -15.20 -3.40 -37.78
CA ALA A 131 -16.41 -2.86 -37.14
C ALA A 131 -17.41 -2.30 -38.17
N ASP A 132 -16.92 -1.68 -39.25
CA ASP A 132 -17.77 -1.19 -40.34
C ASP A 132 -18.38 -2.34 -41.18
N ARG A 133 -17.68 -3.49 -41.25
CA ARG A 133 -18.03 -4.61 -42.13
C ARG A 133 -18.88 -5.68 -41.46
N PHE A 134 -18.70 -5.90 -40.17
CA PHE A 134 -19.33 -6.99 -39.43
C PHE A 134 -20.04 -6.48 -38.18
N THR A 135 -21.15 -7.14 -37.84
CA THR A 135 -21.65 -7.08 -36.47
C THR A 135 -20.87 -8.10 -35.64
N ALA A 136 -20.87 -7.96 -34.31
CA ALA A 136 -20.20 -8.94 -33.43
C ALA A 136 -20.70 -10.37 -33.70
N GLN A 137 -22.01 -10.54 -33.90
CA GLN A 137 -22.61 -11.84 -34.23
C GLN A 137 -22.08 -12.41 -35.55
N THR A 138 -22.05 -11.61 -36.63
CA THR A 138 -21.60 -12.11 -37.93
C THR A 138 -20.10 -12.37 -37.97
N LEU A 139 -19.30 -11.50 -37.32
CA LEU A 139 -17.86 -11.71 -37.17
C LEU A 139 -17.57 -13.01 -36.46
N ARG A 140 -18.29 -13.29 -35.37
CA ARG A 140 -18.07 -14.50 -34.58
C ARG A 140 -18.27 -15.78 -35.40
N HIS A 141 -19.26 -15.82 -36.29
CA HIS A 141 -19.46 -16.95 -37.21
C HIS A 141 -18.33 -17.10 -38.26
N GLN A 142 -17.50 -16.09 -38.46
CA GLN A 142 -16.33 -16.14 -39.37
C GLN A 142 -15.03 -16.56 -38.67
N LEU A 143 -15.02 -16.65 -37.33
CA LEU A 143 -13.82 -16.99 -36.59
C LEU A 143 -13.47 -18.47 -36.76
N PRO A 144 -12.19 -18.81 -37.01
CA PRO A 144 -11.77 -20.20 -37.26
C PRO A 144 -11.55 -21.02 -35.98
N PHE A 145 -12.02 -20.54 -34.83
CA PHE A 145 -11.80 -21.14 -33.52
C PHE A 145 -13.01 -20.91 -32.60
N GLU A 146 -13.17 -21.79 -31.62
CA GLU A 146 -14.11 -21.56 -30.52
C GLU A 146 -13.57 -20.48 -29.57
N ILE A 147 -14.50 -19.69 -29.03
CA ILE A 147 -14.23 -18.70 -28.01
C ILE A 147 -14.70 -19.25 -26.67
N TYR A 148 -13.86 -19.10 -25.66
CA TYR A 148 -14.16 -19.39 -24.27
C TYR A 148 -14.16 -18.08 -23.47
N GLU A 149 -15.28 -17.84 -22.79
CA GLU A 149 -15.51 -16.69 -21.91
C GLU A 149 -15.80 -17.23 -20.51
N PRO A 150 -14.91 -17.13 -19.51
CA PRO A 150 -15.25 -17.51 -18.15
C PRO A 150 -16.40 -16.64 -17.65
N LEU A 151 -17.47 -17.29 -17.18
CA LEU A 151 -18.62 -16.62 -16.58
C LEU A 151 -18.49 -16.59 -15.05
N CYS A 152 -19.39 -15.86 -14.39
CA CYS A 152 -19.39 -15.69 -12.93
C CYS A 152 -18.08 -15.09 -12.37
N THR A 153 -17.34 -14.32 -13.18
CA THR A 153 -16.11 -13.64 -12.74
C THR A 153 -16.36 -12.66 -11.60
N ASP A 154 -17.56 -12.09 -11.53
CA ASP A 154 -17.99 -11.21 -10.44
C ASP A 154 -18.08 -11.96 -9.11
N CYS A 155 -18.51 -13.24 -9.12
CA CYS A 155 -18.45 -14.09 -7.94
C CYS A 155 -16.99 -14.27 -7.52
N VAL A 156 -16.08 -14.56 -8.45
CA VAL A 156 -14.65 -14.71 -8.12
C VAL A 156 -14.07 -13.42 -7.53
N LEU A 157 -14.48 -12.26 -8.03
CA LEU A 157 -14.11 -10.96 -7.48
C LEU A 157 -14.59 -10.81 -6.03
N ILE A 158 -15.85 -11.16 -5.74
CA ILE A 158 -16.42 -11.14 -4.39
C ILE A 158 -15.66 -12.06 -3.44
N PHE A 159 -15.41 -13.30 -3.85
CA PHE A 159 -14.68 -14.27 -3.05
C PHE A 159 -13.25 -13.80 -2.77
N ARG A 160 -12.57 -13.22 -3.77
CA ARG A 160 -11.25 -12.59 -3.56
C ARG A 160 -11.31 -11.44 -2.58
N LEU A 161 -12.31 -10.57 -2.70
CA LEU A 161 -12.48 -9.44 -1.79
C LEU A 161 -12.74 -9.91 -0.36
N LEU A 162 -13.63 -10.88 -0.16
CA LEU A 162 -13.94 -11.45 1.16
C LEU A 162 -12.74 -12.14 1.80
N PHE A 163 -11.91 -12.79 0.99
CA PHE A 163 -10.67 -13.41 1.45
C PHE A 163 -9.61 -12.35 1.78
N PHE A 164 -9.18 -11.54 0.81
CA PHE A 164 -8.06 -10.62 0.98
C PHE A 164 -8.41 -9.27 1.63
N GLY A 165 -9.70 -8.96 1.85
CA GLY A 165 -10.16 -7.64 2.35
C GLY A 165 -9.88 -6.46 1.41
N ASN A 166 -9.30 -6.73 0.24
CA ASN A 166 -8.97 -5.77 -0.79
C ASN A 166 -8.82 -6.47 -2.15
N LEU A 167 -8.91 -5.70 -3.24
CA LEU A 167 -8.78 -6.20 -4.61
C LEU A 167 -7.37 -6.04 -5.21
N ARG A 168 -6.42 -5.49 -4.43
CA ARG A 168 -5.02 -5.35 -4.89
C ARG A 168 -4.26 -6.66 -4.77
N GLN A 169 -4.55 -7.44 -3.73
CA GLN A 169 -4.00 -8.78 -3.55
C GLN A 169 -4.66 -9.78 -4.50
N ASP A 170 -3.89 -10.76 -4.92
CA ASP A 170 -4.33 -11.81 -5.82
C ASP A 170 -3.68 -13.16 -5.49
N PHE A 171 -3.92 -14.16 -6.33
CA PHE A 171 -3.41 -15.51 -6.11
C PHE A 171 -1.88 -15.63 -6.15
N SER A 172 -1.14 -14.59 -6.54
CA SER A 172 0.32 -14.57 -6.44
C SER A 172 0.80 -14.55 -4.99
N ASP A 173 0.03 -14.01 -4.04
CA ASP A 173 0.40 -14.02 -2.61
C ASP A 173 0.49 -15.45 -2.04
N PHE A 174 -0.43 -16.34 -2.46
CA PHE A 174 -0.33 -17.76 -2.14
C PHE A 174 0.95 -18.37 -2.69
N VAL A 175 1.30 -18.05 -3.94
CA VAL A 175 2.50 -18.56 -4.61
C VAL A 175 3.77 -18.11 -3.89
N LEU A 176 3.85 -16.84 -3.48
CA LEU A 176 4.99 -16.30 -2.73
C LEU A 176 5.17 -17.02 -1.39
N ASN A 177 4.06 -17.36 -0.72
CA ASN A 177 4.08 -18.14 0.51
C ASN A 177 4.52 -19.60 0.27
N ASP A 178 3.94 -20.27 -0.73
CA ASP A 178 4.23 -21.68 -1.04
C ASP A 178 5.69 -21.88 -1.46
N LEU A 179 6.26 -20.91 -2.18
CA LEU A 179 7.69 -20.86 -2.55
C LEU A 179 8.62 -20.61 -1.36
N GLY A 180 8.08 -20.22 -0.20
CA GLY A 180 8.84 -19.83 0.99
C GLY A 180 9.56 -18.48 0.85
N ILE A 181 9.17 -17.66 -0.13
CA ILE A 181 9.75 -16.32 -0.37
C ILE A 181 9.25 -15.35 0.71
N MET A 182 7.98 -15.45 1.07
CA MET A 182 7.34 -14.67 2.13
C MET A 182 6.74 -15.62 3.15
N GLN A 183 7.10 -15.48 4.42
CA GLN A 183 6.49 -16.24 5.52
C GLN A 183 5.75 -15.26 6.42
N TYR A 184 4.49 -15.54 6.74
CA TYR A 184 3.67 -14.65 7.55
C TYR A 184 3.61 -15.14 9.00
N GLU A 185 3.35 -14.21 9.93
CA GLU A 185 3.09 -14.56 11.32
C GLU A 185 1.80 -15.38 11.43
N SER A 186 1.75 -16.28 12.42
CA SER A 186 0.54 -17.03 12.73
C SER A 186 -0.30 -16.26 13.73
N TYR A 187 -1.50 -15.87 13.31
CA TYR A 187 -2.49 -15.20 14.15
C TYR A 187 -3.86 -15.89 14.04
N VAL A 188 -4.73 -15.62 15.01
CA VAL A 188 -6.07 -16.22 15.07
C VAL A 188 -6.96 -15.56 14.01
N ILE A 189 -7.63 -16.39 13.21
CA ILE A 189 -8.66 -15.98 12.26
C ILE A 189 -9.89 -16.82 12.55
N ASP A 190 -10.91 -16.18 13.12
CA ASP A 190 -12.18 -16.82 13.44
C ASP A 190 -13.36 -15.97 12.97
N ALA A 191 -14.56 -16.55 13.02
CA ALA A 191 -15.77 -15.89 12.56
C ALA A 191 -16.17 -14.69 13.44
N GLU A 192 -15.70 -14.63 14.70
CA GLU A 192 -15.97 -13.53 15.62
C GLU A 192 -15.07 -12.32 15.35
N THR A 193 -13.92 -12.54 14.72
CA THR A 193 -12.89 -11.53 14.38
C THR A 193 -12.87 -11.18 12.89
N ARG A 194 -13.88 -11.59 12.12
CA ARG A 194 -13.97 -11.37 10.68
C ARG A 194 -13.94 -9.88 10.30
N PHE A 195 -13.52 -9.58 9.07
CA PHE A 195 -13.40 -8.20 8.59
C PHE A 195 -14.71 -7.61 8.10
N PHE A 196 -15.48 -8.43 7.40
CA PHE A 196 -16.76 -8.03 6.83
C PHE A 196 -17.88 -8.51 7.74
N ASP A 197 -18.63 -7.55 8.28
CA ASP A 197 -19.79 -7.85 9.11
C ASP A 197 -21.12 -7.67 8.37
N ALA A 198 -21.10 -6.98 7.22
CA ALA A 198 -22.28 -6.70 6.42
C ALA A 198 -21.96 -6.75 4.92
N ARG A 199 -22.94 -7.22 4.13
CA ARG A 199 -22.85 -7.27 2.67
C ARG A 199 -22.68 -5.88 2.06
N GLU A 200 -23.34 -4.88 2.64
CA GLU A 200 -23.23 -3.49 2.22
C GLU A 200 -21.78 -3.00 2.18
N THR A 201 -20.95 -3.40 3.15
CA THR A 201 -19.52 -3.03 3.18
C THR A 201 -18.76 -3.58 1.98
N VAL A 202 -19.06 -4.82 1.56
CA VAL A 202 -18.46 -5.46 0.38
C VAL A 202 -18.85 -4.70 -0.89
N GLU A 203 -20.14 -4.36 -1.03
CA GLU A 203 -20.69 -3.64 -2.18
C GLU A 203 -20.12 -2.22 -2.29
N GLN A 204 -20.03 -1.50 -1.16
CA GLN A 204 -19.41 -0.18 -1.12
C GLN A 204 -17.92 -0.23 -1.52
N LEU A 205 -17.17 -1.26 -1.11
CA LEU A 205 -15.77 -1.42 -1.54
C LEU A 205 -15.63 -1.66 -3.03
N ILE A 206 -16.54 -2.44 -3.63
CA ILE A 206 -16.56 -2.69 -5.08
C ILE A 206 -16.90 -1.40 -5.82
N LEU A 207 -17.95 -0.69 -5.39
CA LEU A 207 -18.32 0.59 -5.97
C LEU A 207 -17.15 1.58 -5.93
N LEU A 208 -16.49 1.74 -4.79
CA LEU A 208 -15.34 2.64 -4.67
C LEU A 208 -14.17 2.24 -5.57
N GLN A 209 -13.94 0.94 -5.78
CA GLN A 209 -12.93 0.47 -6.73
C GLN A 209 -13.33 0.84 -8.17
N GLN A 210 -14.57 0.58 -8.57
CA GLN A 210 -15.09 0.93 -9.89
C GLN A 210 -14.99 2.43 -10.17
N LEU A 211 -15.41 3.27 -9.21
CA LEU A 211 -15.30 4.72 -9.33
C LEU A 211 -13.83 5.18 -9.40
N ASN A 212 -12.93 4.53 -8.65
CA ASN A 212 -11.51 4.82 -8.73
C ASN A 212 -10.90 4.45 -10.09
N ASP A 213 -11.35 3.35 -10.69
CA ASP A 213 -10.92 2.91 -12.02
C ASP A 213 -11.45 3.86 -13.10
N GLN A 214 -12.70 4.30 -12.99
CA GLN A 214 -13.26 5.36 -13.84
C GLN A 214 -12.46 6.67 -13.71
N LEU A 215 -12.07 7.05 -12.50
CA LEU A 215 -11.20 8.22 -12.27
C LEU A 215 -9.82 8.09 -12.94
N GLN A 216 -9.33 6.89 -13.25
CA GLN A 216 -8.08 6.72 -13.99
C GLN A 216 -8.26 6.86 -15.50
N SER A 217 -9.48 6.82 -16.02
CA SER A 217 -9.77 7.00 -17.45
C SER A 217 -9.40 8.42 -17.92
N GLU A 218 -8.68 8.53 -19.04
CA GLU A 218 -8.28 9.83 -19.60
C GLU A 218 -9.49 10.71 -19.96
N ASP A 219 -10.54 10.11 -20.54
CA ASP A 219 -11.77 10.82 -20.92
C ASP A 219 -12.45 11.44 -19.71
N ILE A 220 -12.60 10.66 -18.62
CA ILE A 220 -13.19 11.16 -17.38
C ILE A 220 -12.31 12.25 -16.76
N ARG A 221 -10.98 12.05 -16.74
CA ARG A 221 -10.05 13.03 -16.14
C ARG A 221 -9.94 14.34 -16.89
N ALA A 222 -10.30 14.36 -18.17
CA ALA A 222 -10.29 15.55 -19.01
C ALA A 222 -11.59 16.36 -18.92
N ASP A 223 -12.68 15.76 -18.42
CA ASP A 223 -14.02 16.36 -18.39
C ASP A 223 -14.47 16.72 -16.96
N PRO A 224 -14.59 18.02 -16.62
CA PRO A 224 -15.10 18.47 -15.32
C PRO A 224 -16.51 17.98 -14.97
N ASP A 225 -17.41 17.87 -15.94
CA ASP A 225 -18.80 17.46 -15.69
C ASP A 225 -18.84 15.98 -15.36
N ALA A 226 -18.05 15.16 -16.07
CA ALA A 226 -17.88 13.74 -15.76
C ALA A 226 -17.27 13.52 -14.37
N LEU A 227 -16.28 14.32 -13.96
CA LEU A 227 -15.70 14.26 -12.62
C LEU A 227 -16.71 14.62 -11.53
N THR A 228 -17.55 15.62 -11.77
CA THR A 228 -18.59 16.04 -10.83
C THR A 228 -19.65 14.94 -10.69
N ALA A 229 -20.12 14.38 -11.81
CA ALA A 229 -21.04 13.25 -11.82
C ALA A 229 -20.45 12.01 -11.13
N LEU A 230 -19.14 11.77 -11.26
CA LEU A 230 -18.44 10.71 -10.54
C LEU A 230 -18.47 10.92 -9.01
N ALA A 231 -18.32 12.17 -8.56
CA ALA A 231 -18.37 12.52 -7.14
C ALA A 231 -19.77 12.38 -6.51
N GLU A 232 -20.82 12.48 -7.31
CA GLU A 232 -22.22 12.33 -6.91
C GLU A 232 -22.64 10.86 -6.77
N GLN A 233 -21.93 9.94 -7.41
CA GLN A 233 -22.16 8.49 -7.27
C GLN A 233 -21.69 7.93 -5.92
N LEU A 234 -20.90 8.68 -5.15
CA LEU A 234 -20.49 8.26 -3.82
C LEU A 234 -21.71 8.22 -2.87
N PRO A 235 -21.90 7.14 -2.10
CA PRO A 235 -22.99 7.05 -1.14
C PRO A 235 -22.84 8.12 -0.05
N ALA A 236 -23.97 8.62 0.45
CA ALA A 236 -23.98 9.64 1.50
C ALA A 236 -23.37 9.16 2.83
N GLY A 237 -23.43 7.85 3.10
CA GLY A 237 -22.79 7.21 4.24
C GLY A 237 -21.92 6.04 3.78
N LEU A 238 -20.72 5.95 4.34
CA LEU A 238 -19.81 4.82 4.13
C LEU A 238 -19.72 3.99 5.41
N ALA A 239 -19.65 2.68 5.27
CA ALA A 239 -19.48 1.75 6.38
C ALA A 239 -18.11 1.96 7.06
N ARG A 240 -18.03 1.57 8.34
CA ARG A 240 -16.80 1.63 9.12
C ARG A 240 -15.66 0.89 8.43
N GLY A 241 -14.50 1.52 8.32
CA GLY A 241 -13.31 0.99 7.64
C GLY A 241 -13.26 1.30 6.13
N VAL A 242 -14.36 1.76 5.54
CA VAL A 242 -14.45 2.13 4.12
C VAL A 242 -14.30 3.64 3.92
N GLU A 243 -14.61 4.46 4.92
CA GLU A 243 -14.65 5.92 4.83
C GLU A 243 -13.32 6.51 4.37
N ARG A 244 -12.19 5.94 4.82
CA ARG A 244 -10.85 6.38 4.37
C ARG A 244 -10.61 6.15 2.89
N ARG A 245 -11.20 5.12 2.29
CA ARG A 245 -11.09 4.88 0.84
C ARG A 245 -11.97 5.87 0.09
N GLY A 246 -13.20 6.11 0.55
CA GLY A 246 -14.08 7.12 -0.02
C GLY A 246 -13.49 8.53 0.04
N ALA A 247 -12.94 8.93 1.19
CA ALA A 247 -12.29 10.23 1.35
C ALA A 247 -11.06 10.39 0.43
N ARG A 248 -10.30 9.31 0.17
CA ARG A 248 -9.20 9.33 -0.82
C ARG A 248 -9.71 9.52 -2.24
N LEU A 249 -10.82 8.88 -2.60
CA LEU A 249 -11.44 9.04 -3.91
C LEU A 249 -11.94 10.48 -4.10
N VAL A 250 -12.69 11.02 -3.13
CA VAL A 250 -13.15 12.42 -3.13
C VAL A 250 -11.97 13.38 -3.29
N ASN A 251 -10.89 13.17 -2.54
CA ASN A 251 -9.69 14.00 -2.64
C ASN A 251 -9.01 13.89 -4.03
N GLY A 252 -9.02 12.70 -4.63
CA GLY A 252 -8.52 12.46 -5.98
C GLY A 252 -9.31 13.22 -7.05
N ILE A 253 -10.64 13.21 -6.95
CA ILE A 253 -11.54 13.96 -7.84
C ILE A 253 -11.33 15.47 -7.66
N ALA A 254 -11.36 15.96 -6.42
CA ALA A 254 -11.14 17.37 -6.09
C ALA A 254 -9.82 17.90 -6.68
N ARG A 255 -8.74 17.13 -6.53
CA ARG A 255 -7.43 17.49 -7.06
C ARG A 255 -7.40 17.54 -8.59
N GLN A 256 -8.16 16.69 -9.27
CA GLN A 256 -8.24 16.72 -10.73
C GLN A 256 -9.06 17.93 -11.20
N LEU A 257 -10.20 18.22 -10.57
CA LEU A 257 -10.97 19.43 -10.84
C LEU A 257 -10.15 20.71 -10.62
N GLU A 258 -9.36 20.76 -9.55
CA GLU A 258 -8.45 21.88 -9.27
C GLU A 258 -7.42 22.06 -10.41
N ARG A 259 -6.87 20.97 -10.95
CA ARG A 259 -5.94 21.01 -12.09
C ARG A 259 -6.57 21.52 -13.38
N LEU A 260 -7.87 21.28 -13.57
CA LEU A 260 -8.65 21.79 -14.71
C LEU A 260 -9.12 23.24 -14.50
N GLY A 261 -8.85 23.84 -13.34
CA GLY A 261 -9.26 25.21 -13.02
C GLY A 261 -10.68 25.34 -12.48
N CYS A 262 -11.36 24.23 -12.19
CA CYS A 262 -12.71 24.19 -11.61
C CYS A 262 -12.64 24.39 -10.08
N THR A 263 -12.17 25.57 -9.65
CA THR A 263 -11.80 25.85 -8.26
C THR A 263 -12.96 25.67 -7.28
N GLN A 264 -14.16 26.15 -7.61
CA GLN A 264 -15.31 26.06 -6.70
C GLN A 264 -15.72 24.60 -6.46
N ALA A 265 -15.83 23.80 -7.52
CA ALA A 265 -16.17 22.38 -7.41
C ALA A 265 -15.09 21.60 -6.63
N ALA A 266 -13.81 21.93 -6.85
CA ALA A 266 -12.72 21.35 -6.06
C ALA A 266 -12.83 21.72 -4.56
N GLU A 267 -13.12 22.99 -4.26
CA GLU A 267 -13.32 23.49 -2.90
C GLU A 267 -14.45 22.74 -2.19
N ASP A 268 -15.62 22.64 -2.83
CA ASP A 268 -16.79 21.95 -2.28
C ASP A 268 -16.47 20.49 -1.95
N LEU A 269 -15.68 19.81 -2.79
CA LEU A 269 -15.23 18.44 -2.53
C LEU A 269 -14.18 18.35 -1.41
N TYR A 270 -13.20 19.26 -1.35
CA TYR A 270 -12.23 19.28 -0.26
C TYR A 270 -12.90 19.50 1.10
N ARG A 271 -14.01 20.26 1.16
CA ARG A 271 -14.81 20.48 2.38
C ARG A 271 -15.57 19.24 2.86
N ARG A 272 -15.80 18.24 2.00
CA ARG A 272 -16.50 16.98 2.37
C ARG A 272 -15.63 16.03 3.20
N THR A 273 -14.34 16.32 3.38
CA THR A 273 -13.38 15.43 4.03
C THR A 273 -12.53 16.17 5.06
N ALA A 274 -12.27 15.53 6.20
CA ALA A 274 -11.37 16.06 7.23
C ALA A 274 -9.89 15.67 7.02
N ARG A 275 -9.56 14.97 5.92
CA ARG A 275 -8.19 14.55 5.62
C ARG A 275 -7.24 15.74 5.53
N GLY A 276 -6.04 15.62 6.09
CA GLY A 276 -5.07 16.68 6.15
C GLY A 276 -4.56 17.10 4.78
N ASP A 277 -4.36 16.14 3.87
CA ASP A 277 -4.02 16.45 2.48
C ASP A 277 -5.13 17.26 1.77
N ALA A 278 -6.40 17.05 2.11
CA ALA A 278 -7.51 17.88 1.61
C ALA A 278 -7.54 19.26 2.30
N ARG A 279 -7.38 19.32 3.63
CA ARG A 279 -7.32 20.59 4.38
C ARG A 279 -6.19 21.50 3.88
N GLU A 280 -5.01 20.96 3.63
CA GLU A 280 -3.89 21.72 3.06
C GLU A 280 -4.22 22.33 1.69
N ARG A 281 -4.93 21.59 0.83
CA ARG A 281 -5.33 22.08 -0.49
C ARG A 281 -6.41 23.15 -0.38
N LEU A 282 -7.42 22.93 0.47
CA LEU A 282 -8.46 23.92 0.76
C LEU A 282 -7.87 25.24 1.25
N ILE A 283 -6.92 25.19 2.20
CA ILE A 283 -6.19 26.37 2.69
C ILE A 283 -5.50 27.12 1.55
N ARG A 284 -4.85 26.40 0.62
CA ARG A 284 -4.17 27.02 -0.52
C ARG A 284 -5.12 27.69 -1.49
N ILE A 285 -6.29 27.10 -1.73
CA ILE A 285 -7.35 27.67 -2.56
C ILE A 285 -7.87 28.97 -1.94
N LEU A 286 -8.28 28.93 -0.67
CA LEU A 286 -8.82 30.08 0.05
C LEU A 286 -7.79 31.22 0.17
N ALA A 287 -6.52 30.88 0.35
CA ALA A 287 -5.43 31.85 0.47
C ALA A 287 -5.01 32.55 -0.85
N THR A 288 -5.71 32.29 -1.97
CA THR A 288 -5.47 32.98 -3.23
C THR A 288 -5.96 34.43 -3.23
N THR A 289 -7.01 34.72 -2.46
CA THR A 289 -7.63 36.05 -2.35
C THR A 289 -7.44 36.62 -0.94
N VAL A 290 -7.57 37.95 -0.80
CA VAL A 290 -7.50 38.59 0.52
C VAL A 290 -8.74 38.25 1.36
N ASP A 291 -9.90 38.08 0.72
CA ASP A 291 -11.17 37.79 1.38
C ASP A 291 -11.26 36.34 1.91
N GLY A 292 -10.61 35.38 1.24
CA GLY A 292 -10.53 33.98 1.68
C GLY A 292 -9.42 33.71 2.70
N ALA A 293 -8.44 34.61 2.83
CA ALA A 293 -7.31 34.43 3.73
C ALA A 293 -7.68 34.32 5.23
N PRO A 294 -8.68 35.05 5.78
CA PRO A 294 -9.17 34.82 7.15
C PRO A 294 -9.67 33.39 7.38
N GLU A 295 -10.41 32.81 6.43
CA GLU A 295 -10.87 31.43 6.54
C GLU A 295 -9.70 30.44 6.45
N ALA A 296 -8.74 30.68 5.57
CA ALA A 296 -7.52 29.89 5.47
C ALA A 296 -6.70 29.91 6.78
N LEU A 297 -6.62 31.06 7.46
CA LEU A 297 -5.97 31.18 8.77
C LEU A 297 -6.74 30.43 9.86
N ASN A 298 -8.07 30.53 9.89
CA ASN A 298 -8.91 29.76 10.81
C ASN A 298 -8.70 28.25 10.64
N LEU A 299 -8.64 27.76 9.40
CA LEU A 299 -8.31 26.36 9.12
C LEU A 299 -6.90 25.99 9.60
N CYS A 300 -5.91 26.88 9.47
CA CYS A 300 -4.58 26.65 10.05
C CYS A 300 -4.63 26.54 11.58
N GLU A 301 -5.42 27.36 12.27
CA GLU A 301 -5.62 27.26 13.72
C GLU A 301 -6.33 25.96 14.13
N GLN A 302 -7.33 25.52 13.35
CA GLN A 302 -7.98 24.22 13.57
C GLN A 302 -6.98 23.06 13.43
N ILE A 303 -6.08 23.11 12.45
CA ILE A 303 -4.98 22.15 12.33
C ILE A 303 -4.03 22.24 13.53
N ALA A 304 -3.75 23.45 14.04
CA ALA A 304 -2.89 23.61 15.21
C ALA A 304 -3.49 22.98 16.49
N ILE A 305 -4.82 22.97 16.61
CA ILE A 305 -5.56 22.35 17.71
C ILE A 305 -5.63 20.82 17.54
N ALA A 306 -5.96 20.36 16.33
CA ALA A 306 -6.18 18.95 16.01
C ALA A 306 -5.54 18.57 14.66
N PRO A 307 -4.21 18.40 14.63
CA PRO A 307 -3.51 17.97 13.42
C PRO A 307 -3.76 16.49 13.17
N GLU A 308 -3.97 16.10 11.90
CA GLU A 308 -3.96 14.67 11.53
C GLU A 308 -2.53 14.14 11.55
N THR A 309 -1.55 14.95 11.14
CA THR A 309 -0.13 14.59 11.15
C THR A 309 0.74 15.77 11.58
N GLU A 310 1.94 15.48 12.07
CA GLU A 310 2.94 16.52 12.39
C GLU A 310 3.40 17.29 11.13
N ALA A 311 3.35 16.65 9.97
CA ALA A 311 3.64 17.29 8.68
C ALA A 311 2.59 18.38 8.37
N GLU A 312 1.31 18.06 8.57
CA GLU A 312 0.20 19.00 8.39
C GLU A 312 0.31 20.18 9.36
N LEU A 313 0.65 19.93 10.63
CA LEU A 313 0.92 20.98 11.61
C LEU A 313 2.05 21.91 11.16
N THR A 314 3.16 21.33 10.68
CA THR A 314 4.31 22.08 10.16
C THR A 314 3.90 22.94 8.95
N PHE A 315 3.07 22.40 8.06
CA PHE A 315 2.50 23.15 6.95
C PHE A 315 1.66 24.32 7.46
N ALA A 316 0.68 24.09 8.34
CA ALA A 316 -0.23 25.13 8.83
C ALA A 316 0.52 26.30 9.48
N VAL A 317 1.48 26.03 10.38
CA VAL A 317 2.29 27.05 11.05
C VAL A 317 3.14 27.85 10.04
N SER A 318 3.83 27.16 9.13
CA SER A 318 4.72 27.83 8.16
C SER A 318 3.95 28.57 7.06
N PHE A 319 2.78 28.08 6.68
CA PHE A 319 1.92 28.68 5.67
C PHE A 319 1.22 29.92 6.23
N ALA A 320 0.64 29.85 7.43
CA ALA A 320 0.01 31.00 8.09
C ALA A 320 0.97 32.18 8.23
N ARG A 321 2.23 31.95 8.63
CA ARG A 321 3.26 33.02 8.68
C ARG A 321 3.48 33.70 7.34
N ARG A 322 3.56 32.93 6.26
CA ARG A 322 3.73 33.49 4.91
C ARG A 322 2.48 34.24 4.47
N LEU A 323 1.30 33.73 4.82
CA LEU A 323 0.02 34.34 4.48
C LEU A 323 -0.19 35.67 5.19
N CYS A 324 0.02 35.72 6.51
CA CYS A 324 -0.01 36.93 7.32
C CYS A 324 0.97 37.98 6.79
N ARG A 325 2.19 37.60 6.42
CA ARG A 325 3.15 38.52 5.78
C ARG A 325 2.69 39.03 4.42
N LYS A 326 2.07 38.17 3.59
CA LYS A 326 1.61 38.52 2.25
C LYS A 326 0.47 39.54 2.27
N TYR A 327 -0.48 39.39 3.20
CA TYR A 327 -1.68 40.23 3.29
C TYR A 327 -1.69 41.19 4.49
N HIS A 328 -0.58 41.29 5.22
CA HIS A 328 -0.42 42.17 6.38
C HIS A 328 -1.42 41.89 7.52
N PHE A 329 -1.73 40.62 7.78
CA PHE A 329 -2.51 40.21 8.95
C PHE A 329 -1.62 39.91 10.15
N ASP A 330 -2.20 39.99 11.35
CA ASP A 330 -1.57 39.49 12.56
C ASP A 330 -1.51 37.96 12.55
N LEU A 331 -0.41 37.41 13.05
CA LEU A 331 -0.27 35.96 13.19
C LEU A 331 -1.06 35.50 14.43
N PRO A 332 -1.99 34.54 14.31
CA PRO A 332 -2.72 34.04 15.46
C PRO A 332 -1.77 33.45 16.54
N PRO A 333 -2.05 33.65 17.84
CA PRO A 333 -1.19 33.18 18.92
C PRO A 333 -0.91 31.66 18.86
N LEU A 334 -1.91 30.86 18.50
CA LEU A 334 -1.78 29.40 18.38
C LEU A 334 -0.77 28.96 17.30
N LEU A 335 -0.47 29.83 16.33
CA LEU A 335 0.46 29.57 15.23
C LEU A 335 1.85 30.20 15.47
N SER A 336 2.03 30.80 16.65
CA SER A 336 3.27 31.44 17.09
C SER A 336 4.19 30.44 17.80
N SER A 337 4.53 29.32 17.16
CA SER A 337 5.50 28.37 17.73
C SER A 337 6.95 28.90 17.62
N PRO A 338 7.82 28.69 18.61
CA PRO A 338 9.26 28.94 18.45
C PRO A 338 9.77 28.19 17.22
N GLY A 339 10.64 28.81 16.42
CA GLY A 339 11.28 28.10 15.30
C GLY A 339 12.06 26.89 15.84
N SER A 340 12.10 25.79 15.09
CA SER A 340 13.01 24.68 15.43
C SER A 340 14.44 25.17 15.31
N GLU A 341 15.27 24.83 16.29
CA GLU A 341 16.72 24.99 16.16
C GLU A 341 17.25 24.10 15.03
N SER A 342 18.34 24.54 14.41
CA SER A 342 19.01 23.77 13.36
C SER A 342 19.81 22.63 13.99
N PRO A 343 19.86 21.45 13.34
CA PRO A 343 20.63 20.34 13.86
C PRO A 343 22.12 20.66 13.89
N GLN A 344 22.84 20.05 14.84
CA GLN A 344 24.29 20.15 14.90
C GLN A 344 24.92 19.52 13.65
N THR A 345 25.97 20.16 13.13
CA THR A 345 26.67 19.71 11.92
C THR A 345 28.11 19.32 12.20
N LEU A 346 28.62 18.37 11.43
CA LEU A 346 30.02 17.93 11.40
C LEU A 346 30.50 18.04 9.95
N LEU A 347 31.50 18.89 9.69
CA LEU A 347 32.09 19.02 8.36
C LEU A 347 33.18 17.96 8.18
N LEU A 348 33.04 17.11 7.14
CA LEU A 348 34.00 16.07 6.79
C LEU A 348 34.61 16.35 5.42
N LYS A 349 35.93 16.54 5.40
CA LYS A 349 36.70 16.68 4.15
C LYS A 349 37.29 15.33 3.77
N LEU A 350 36.60 14.61 2.89
CA LEU A 350 36.91 13.23 2.51
C LEU A 350 37.46 13.16 1.08
N GLU A 351 38.24 12.13 0.78
CA GLU A 351 38.64 11.81 -0.58
C GLU A 351 37.50 11.04 -1.26
N GLN A 352 37.20 11.39 -2.52
CA GLN A 352 36.16 10.70 -3.27
C GLN A 352 36.71 9.35 -3.75
N VAL A 353 36.09 8.25 -3.30
CA VAL A 353 36.40 6.91 -3.79
C VAL A 353 35.44 6.57 -4.94
N PRO A 354 35.95 6.34 -6.18
CA PRO A 354 35.09 6.05 -7.33
C PRO A 354 34.22 4.80 -7.11
N GLY A 355 32.92 4.94 -7.31
CA GLY A 355 31.95 3.83 -7.18
C GLY A 355 31.43 3.59 -5.76
N GLU A 356 32.00 4.23 -4.74
CA GLU A 356 31.51 4.14 -3.37
C GLU A 356 30.43 5.19 -3.08
N ARG A 357 29.52 4.83 -2.18
CA ARG A 357 28.47 5.73 -1.70
C ARG A 357 29.03 6.67 -0.62
N VAL A 358 28.52 7.90 -0.57
CA VAL A 358 28.98 8.91 0.39
C VAL A 358 28.84 8.44 1.85
N GLU A 359 27.78 7.69 2.15
CA GLU A 359 27.50 7.13 3.47
C GLU A 359 28.55 6.09 3.87
N ARG A 360 29.05 5.30 2.90
CA ARG A 360 30.15 4.35 3.16
C ARG A 360 31.45 5.09 3.49
N CYS A 361 31.78 6.12 2.72
CA CYS A 361 32.97 6.94 3.00
C CYS A 361 32.93 7.59 4.40
N VAL A 362 31.75 8.04 4.85
CA VAL A 362 31.57 8.57 6.21
C VAL A 362 31.69 7.47 7.26
N ALA A 363 31.11 6.29 7.02
CA ALA A 363 31.26 5.14 7.93
C ALA A 363 32.74 4.74 8.07
N ASP A 364 33.48 4.64 6.97
CA ASP A 364 34.93 4.35 6.96
C ASP A 364 35.71 5.38 7.78
N TRP A 365 35.37 6.65 7.68
CA TRP A 365 36.02 7.72 8.45
C TRP A 365 35.82 7.57 9.96
N PHE A 366 34.64 7.12 10.40
CA PHE A 366 34.38 6.80 11.80
C PHE A 366 35.10 5.51 12.23
N GLU A 367 35.13 4.49 11.37
CA GLU A 367 35.87 3.23 11.63
C GLU A 367 37.37 3.49 11.84
N GLN A 368 37.98 4.39 11.06
CA GLN A 368 39.37 4.83 11.23
C GLN A 368 39.63 5.52 12.59
N GLN A 369 38.59 6.06 13.23
CA GLN A 369 38.65 6.64 14.57
C GLN A 369 38.31 5.64 15.68
N GLN A 370 38.38 4.35 15.39
CA GLN A 370 38.08 3.28 16.35
C GLN A 370 36.63 3.30 16.85
N CYS A 371 35.70 3.79 16.02
CA CYS A 371 34.27 3.62 16.24
C CYS A 371 33.74 2.43 15.45
N GLU A 372 32.70 1.77 15.95
CA GLU A 372 31.92 0.83 15.14
C GLU A 372 30.80 1.61 14.43
N ALA A 373 30.70 1.51 13.11
CA ALA A 373 29.70 2.19 12.31
C ALA A 373 28.75 1.18 11.64
N PHE A 374 27.44 1.41 11.75
CA PHE A 374 26.44 0.58 11.07
C PHE A 374 25.55 1.44 10.21
N TYR A 375 25.37 1.02 8.94
CA TYR A 375 24.34 1.56 8.06
C TYR A 375 23.01 0.89 8.40
N ALA A 376 22.10 1.65 9.00
CA ALA A 376 20.82 1.10 9.46
C ALA A 376 19.61 1.95 9.05
N GLU A 377 19.80 3.24 8.74
CA GLU A 377 18.74 4.16 8.31
C GLU A 377 17.48 4.02 9.20
N ASN A 378 16.32 3.73 8.60
CA ASN A 378 15.05 3.58 9.29
C ASN A 378 14.96 2.27 10.10
N TRP A 379 15.80 1.28 9.81
CA TRP A 379 15.58 -0.11 10.21
C TRP A 379 16.04 -0.46 11.62
N LEU A 380 16.99 0.28 12.20
CA LEU A 380 17.42 0.00 13.57
C LEU A 380 16.27 0.21 14.56
N PHE A 381 15.75 1.42 14.63
CA PHE A 381 14.74 1.78 15.62
C PHE A 381 13.38 1.18 15.31
N THR A 382 13.01 1.11 14.03
CA THR A 382 11.77 0.42 13.63
C THR A 382 11.88 -1.08 13.86
N GLY A 383 13.03 -1.69 13.57
CA GLY A 383 13.27 -3.12 13.83
C GLY A 383 13.17 -3.46 15.31
N ILE A 384 13.85 -2.72 16.18
CA ILE A 384 13.74 -2.91 17.63
C ILE A 384 12.30 -2.67 18.11
N PHE A 385 11.61 -1.64 17.58
CA PHE A 385 10.18 -1.42 17.89
C PHE A 385 9.31 -2.63 17.48
N GLY A 386 9.46 -3.11 16.25
CA GLY A 386 8.70 -4.25 15.73
C GLY A 386 8.89 -5.52 16.55
N LEU A 387 10.13 -5.79 16.97
CA LEU A 387 10.46 -6.92 17.86
C LEU A 387 9.93 -6.70 19.28
N ALA A 388 10.07 -5.50 19.83
CA ALA A 388 9.64 -5.18 21.18
C ALA A 388 8.11 -5.09 21.34
N PHE A 389 7.35 -4.90 20.26
CA PHE A 389 5.88 -4.79 20.26
C PHE A 389 5.20 -5.90 19.45
N TRP A 390 5.91 -6.96 19.08
CA TRP A 390 5.45 -7.98 18.14
C TRP A 390 4.09 -8.59 18.53
N ASP A 391 3.97 -9.07 19.76
CA ASP A 391 2.73 -9.64 20.33
C ASP A 391 1.58 -8.64 20.41
N ILE A 392 1.87 -7.33 20.49
CA ILE A 392 0.86 -6.27 20.47
C ILE A 392 0.41 -5.99 19.03
N ILE A 393 1.35 -5.94 18.09
CA ILE A 393 1.06 -5.76 16.66
C ILE A 393 0.16 -6.90 16.17
N PHE A 394 0.44 -8.14 16.59
CA PHE A 394 -0.32 -9.33 16.21
C PHE A 394 -1.39 -9.75 17.24
N ALA A 395 -1.79 -8.84 18.13
CA ALA A 395 -2.88 -9.11 19.06
C ALA A 395 -4.21 -9.36 18.31
N PRO A 396 -5.06 -10.28 18.78
CA PRO A 396 -6.29 -10.70 18.12
C PRO A 396 -7.41 -9.66 18.30
N VAL A 397 -7.25 -8.49 17.70
CA VAL A 397 -8.28 -7.45 17.65
C VAL A 397 -9.30 -7.82 16.56
N PRO A 398 -10.62 -7.77 16.84
CA PRO A 398 -11.62 -8.09 15.83
C PRO A 398 -11.50 -7.21 14.57
N GLY A 399 -11.61 -7.84 13.40
CA GLY A 399 -11.65 -7.16 12.11
C GLY A 399 -10.30 -6.69 11.58
N VAL A 400 -9.18 -6.97 12.23
CA VAL A 400 -7.87 -6.50 11.72
C VAL A 400 -7.04 -7.59 11.04
N PHE A 401 -7.34 -8.87 11.34
CA PHE A 401 -6.78 -10.05 10.72
C PHE A 401 -7.90 -10.97 10.21
N PHE A 402 -7.85 -11.34 8.95
CA PHE A 402 -8.94 -12.05 8.27
C PHE A 402 -8.47 -12.90 7.07
N ASN A 403 -7.16 -12.94 6.80
CA ASN A 403 -6.54 -13.94 5.93
C ASN A 403 -5.10 -14.21 6.39
N PRO A 404 -4.50 -15.36 6.05
CA PRO A 404 -3.17 -15.75 6.55
C PRO A 404 -1.99 -15.00 5.89
N PHE A 405 -2.24 -14.05 4.97
CA PHE A 405 -1.20 -13.39 4.19
C PHE A 405 -1.07 -11.89 4.52
N GLN A 406 -1.29 -11.51 5.77
CA GLN A 406 -1.16 -10.13 6.21
C GLN A 406 0.19 -9.88 6.88
N LEU A 407 0.91 -8.86 6.40
CA LEU A 407 2.17 -8.37 6.99
C LEU A 407 1.99 -7.73 8.38
N GLY A 408 0.75 -7.42 8.74
CA GLY A 408 0.33 -6.73 9.95
C GLY A 408 -1.17 -6.46 9.90
N PRO A 409 -1.75 -5.95 11.00
CA PRO A 409 -3.18 -5.74 11.07
C PRO A 409 -3.60 -4.59 10.14
N THR A 410 -4.82 -4.63 9.59
CA THR A 410 -5.27 -3.61 8.62
C THR A 410 -5.39 -2.21 9.21
N ASP A 411 -5.53 -2.11 10.52
CA ASP A 411 -5.53 -0.88 11.29
C ASP A 411 -4.11 -0.37 11.60
N LEU A 412 -3.02 -1.10 11.33
CA LEU A 412 -1.66 -0.77 11.79
C LEU A 412 -1.23 0.70 11.57
N PHE A 413 -1.70 1.29 10.47
CA PHE A 413 -1.39 2.67 10.09
C PHE A 413 -2.59 3.62 10.23
N SER A 414 -3.46 3.32 11.19
CA SER A 414 -4.62 4.09 11.59
C SER A 414 -4.47 4.66 13.00
N ALA A 415 -5.37 5.60 13.35
CA ALA A 415 -5.53 6.01 14.73
C ALA A 415 -6.11 4.88 15.62
N ASP A 416 -6.92 4.00 15.04
CA ASP A 416 -7.58 2.89 15.73
C ASP A 416 -6.56 1.89 16.31
N PHE A 417 -5.43 1.65 15.63
CA PHE A 417 -4.39 0.72 16.14
C PHE A 417 -3.93 1.09 17.55
N HIS A 418 -3.65 2.37 17.79
CA HIS A 418 -3.24 2.83 19.11
C HIS A 418 -4.41 2.80 20.09
N GLN A 419 -5.61 3.22 19.66
CA GLN A 419 -6.79 3.27 20.51
C GLN A 419 -7.18 1.88 21.03
N ASP A 420 -7.28 0.89 20.13
CA ASP A 420 -7.76 -0.45 20.44
C ASP A 420 -6.73 -1.28 21.23
N ARG A 421 -5.46 -0.84 21.24
CA ARG A 421 -4.36 -1.48 21.98
C ARG A 421 -3.78 -0.59 23.07
N ALA A 422 -4.46 0.49 23.46
CA ALA A 422 -3.90 1.51 24.36
C ALA A 422 -3.40 0.93 25.69
N ALA A 423 -4.16 0.01 26.29
CA ALA A 423 -3.78 -0.66 27.53
C ALA A 423 -2.50 -1.51 27.37
N LEU A 424 -2.45 -2.37 26.35
CA LEU A 424 -1.29 -3.22 26.04
C LEU A 424 -0.05 -2.37 25.74
N ILE A 425 -0.21 -1.30 24.96
CA ILE A 425 0.87 -0.37 24.62
C ILE A 425 1.41 0.32 25.88
N SER A 426 0.52 0.80 26.75
CA SER A 426 0.91 1.49 27.98
C SER A 426 1.63 0.55 28.96
N GLU A 427 1.15 -0.68 29.09
CA GLU A 427 1.81 -1.71 29.89
C GLU A 427 3.19 -2.03 29.32
N ARG A 428 3.30 -2.25 28.01
CA ARG A 428 4.57 -2.56 27.35
C ARG A 428 5.60 -1.44 27.49
N LEU A 429 5.20 -0.18 27.33
CA LEU A 429 6.10 0.96 27.52
C LEU A 429 6.64 1.05 28.96
N THR A 430 5.84 0.60 29.95
CA THR A 430 6.24 0.53 31.36
C THR A 430 7.18 -0.65 31.60
N GLU A 431 6.84 -1.82 31.07
CA GLU A 431 7.65 -3.04 31.13
C GLU A 431 9.07 -2.82 30.59
N ILE A 432 9.18 -2.27 29.38
CA ILE A 432 10.48 -2.03 28.71
C ILE A 432 11.23 -0.80 29.24
N SER A 433 10.80 -0.22 30.38
CA SER A 433 11.56 0.84 31.04
C SER A 433 12.87 0.34 31.65
N HIS A 434 13.00 -0.98 31.82
CA HIS A 434 14.22 -1.64 32.26
C HIS A 434 14.99 -2.18 31.04
N ALA A 435 16.28 -1.84 30.94
CA ALA A 435 17.12 -2.19 29.79
C ALA A 435 17.25 -3.71 29.57
N ASP A 436 17.39 -4.48 30.65
CA ASP A 436 17.50 -5.95 30.57
C ASP A 436 16.23 -6.58 30.01
N VAL A 437 15.06 -6.05 30.40
CA VAL A 437 13.75 -6.54 29.95
C VAL A 437 13.55 -6.25 28.45
N LEU A 438 13.89 -5.04 28.01
CA LEU A 438 13.87 -4.69 26.58
C LEU A 438 14.78 -5.63 25.78
N THR A 439 16.01 -5.85 26.29
CA THR A 439 17.02 -6.67 25.62
C THR A 439 16.57 -8.12 25.48
N GLU A 440 16.12 -8.74 26.57
CA GLU A 440 15.62 -10.12 26.56
C GLU A 440 14.47 -10.27 25.57
N ARG A 441 13.50 -9.36 25.62
CA ARG A 441 12.31 -9.39 24.76
C ARG A 441 12.68 -9.30 23.29
N VAL A 442 13.55 -8.36 22.92
CA VAL A 442 13.95 -8.13 21.52
C VAL A 442 14.72 -9.31 20.96
N LEU A 443 15.72 -9.82 21.67
CA LEU A 443 16.54 -10.94 21.20
C LEU A 443 15.74 -12.25 21.13
N LYS A 444 14.91 -12.53 22.15
CA LYS A 444 14.01 -13.70 22.15
C LYS A 444 13.01 -13.66 21.00
N GLN A 445 12.48 -12.48 20.67
CA GLN A 445 11.57 -12.33 19.54
C GLN A 445 12.33 -12.48 18.22
N TYR A 446 13.54 -11.92 18.10
CA TYR A 446 14.39 -12.03 16.92
C TYR A 446 14.62 -13.50 16.53
N ASP A 447 14.98 -14.35 17.49
CA ASP A 447 15.22 -15.77 17.26
C ASP A 447 13.95 -16.52 16.81
N ARG A 448 12.79 -16.12 17.32
CA ARG A 448 11.51 -16.78 17.04
C ARG A 448 10.93 -16.41 15.69
N SER A 449 11.05 -15.14 15.30
CA SER A 449 10.40 -14.63 14.08
C SER A 449 11.36 -14.36 12.92
N MET A 450 12.64 -14.77 13.03
CA MET A 450 13.60 -14.63 11.95
C MET A 450 13.03 -15.18 10.62
N GLY A 451 12.97 -14.33 9.60
CA GLY A 451 12.45 -14.67 8.28
C GLY A 451 10.96 -14.40 8.08
N LEU A 452 10.20 -14.09 9.14
CA LEU A 452 8.79 -13.71 9.03
C LEU A 452 8.64 -12.27 8.52
N ALA A 453 7.80 -12.08 7.52
CA ALA A 453 7.55 -10.79 6.92
C ALA A 453 6.92 -9.82 7.93
N ASN A 454 7.43 -8.59 7.99
CA ASN A 454 7.03 -7.59 8.95
C ASN A 454 7.21 -6.17 8.38
N HIS A 455 6.37 -5.22 8.81
CA HIS A 455 6.44 -3.83 8.35
C HIS A 455 7.61 -3.01 8.89
N PHE A 456 8.23 -3.46 9.99
CA PHE A 456 9.24 -2.72 10.73
C PHE A 456 10.60 -3.43 10.76
N VAL A 457 10.63 -4.76 10.66
CA VAL A 457 11.88 -5.55 10.74
C VAL A 457 12.37 -5.89 9.34
N HIS A 458 13.55 -5.37 8.97
CA HIS A 458 14.26 -5.77 7.76
C HIS A 458 15.40 -6.73 8.11
N TRP A 459 15.15 -8.04 7.99
CA TRP A 459 16.07 -9.09 8.43
C TRP A 459 17.46 -9.05 7.78
N GLY A 460 17.57 -8.50 6.57
CA GLY A 460 18.87 -8.34 5.90
C GLY A 460 19.75 -7.20 6.44
N ILE A 461 19.18 -6.28 7.24
CA ILE A 461 19.88 -5.11 7.81
C ILE A 461 19.98 -5.24 9.33
N VAL A 462 18.87 -5.63 9.97
CA VAL A 462 18.77 -5.83 11.42
C VAL A 462 19.44 -7.16 11.78
N SER A 463 20.76 -7.13 11.89
CA SER A 463 21.57 -8.28 12.33
C SER A 463 21.58 -8.40 13.86
N GLU A 464 21.81 -9.61 14.36
CA GLU A 464 22.00 -9.87 15.80
C GLU A 464 23.14 -9.00 16.40
N ALA A 465 24.22 -8.80 15.64
CA ALA A 465 25.34 -7.95 16.06
C ALA A 465 24.91 -6.48 16.25
N LEU A 466 24.18 -5.92 15.29
CA LEU A 466 23.63 -4.56 15.38
C LEU A 466 22.66 -4.44 16.56
N LEU A 467 21.73 -5.39 16.70
CA LEU A 467 20.76 -5.40 17.80
C LEU A 467 21.44 -5.45 19.16
N SER A 468 22.34 -6.41 19.36
CA SER A 468 23.08 -6.59 20.61
C SER A 468 23.87 -5.35 20.98
N LYS A 469 24.56 -4.74 20.00
CA LYS A 469 25.32 -3.52 20.24
C LYS A 469 24.42 -2.34 20.60
N ALA A 470 23.34 -2.15 19.86
CA ALA A 470 22.39 -1.07 20.10
C ALA A 470 21.73 -1.19 21.48
N LEU A 471 21.25 -2.38 21.84
CA LEU A 471 20.62 -2.65 23.14
C LEU A 471 21.60 -2.46 24.31
N GLN A 472 22.88 -2.77 24.11
CA GLN A 472 23.93 -2.55 25.12
C GLN A 472 24.30 -1.07 25.30
N ARG A 473 24.30 -0.28 24.22
CA ARG A 473 24.93 1.05 24.19
C ARG A 473 23.97 2.23 24.21
N ILE A 474 22.72 2.02 23.76
CA ILE A 474 21.70 3.06 23.70
C ILE A 474 20.90 3.04 25.02
N PRO A 475 20.75 4.18 25.72
CA PRO A 475 19.91 4.27 26.91
C PRO A 475 18.46 3.88 26.62
N VAL A 476 17.86 3.11 27.52
CA VAL A 476 16.45 2.69 27.41
C VAL A 476 15.48 3.86 27.32
N THR A 477 15.80 4.99 27.96
CA THR A 477 15.02 6.23 27.89
C THR A 477 14.95 6.81 26.47
N HIS A 478 16.00 6.63 25.66
CA HIS A 478 16.03 7.07 24.27
C HIS A 478 15.14 6.18 23.40
N PHE A 479 15.19 4.85 23.61
CA PHE A 479 14.25 3.93 22.95
C PHE A 479 12.80 4.28 23.29
N GLN A 480 12.48 4.52 24.57
CA GLN A 480 11.13 4.92 24.96
C GLN A 480 10.68 6.24 24.31
N ALA A 481 11.57 7.24 24.21
CA ALA A 481 11.25 8.50 23.54
C ALA A 481 10.95 8.29 22.05
N ILE A 482 11.71 7.43 21.38
CA ILE A 482 11.50 7.09 19.96
C ILE A 482 10.22 6.28 19.77
N PHE A 483 9.97 5.24 20.59
CA PHE A 483 8.78 4.40 20.49
C PHE A 483 7.50 5.19 20.73
N ARG A 484 7.48 6.08 21.74
CA ARG A 484 6.33 6.97 21.96
C ARG A 484 6.05 7.86 20.75
N ARG A 485 7.07 8.33 20.04
CA ARG A 485 6.90 9.11 18.81
C ARG A 485 6.41 8.24 17.65
N LEU A 486 6.97 7.04 17.47
CA LEU A 486 6.49 6.08 16.47
C LEU A 486 5.00 5.75 16.69
N LEU A 487 4.60 5.44 17.92
CA LEU A 487 3.23 5.09 18.28
C LEU A 487 2.19 6.20 18.08
N ARG A 488 2.61 7.48 18.02
CA ARG A 488 1.71 8.59 17.67
C ARG A 488 1.27 8.54 16.21
N ASP A 489 2.15 8.08 15.32
CA ASP A 489 1.87 7.98 13.89
C ASP A 489 2.88 7.03 13.21
N LEU A 490 2.56 5.73 13.21
CA LEU A 490 3.46 4.70 12.68
C LEU A 490 3.72 4.87 11.18
N ARG A 491 2.77 5.44 10.44
CA ARG A 491 2.89 5.61 8.99
C ARG A 491 3.95 6.65 8.65
N HIS A 492 3.87 7.81 9.30
CA HIS A 492 4.69 8.96 8.93
C HIS A 492 5.98 9.05 9.74
N ASN A 493 6.04 8.47 10.95
CA ASN A 493 7.23 8.52 11.80
C ASN A 493 8.21 7.36 11.58
N ARG A 494 7.85 6.30 10.86
CA ARG A 494 8.79 5.18 10.57
C ARG A 494 9.92 5.53 9.59
N SER A 495 9.97 6.76 9.07
CA SER A 495 10.94 7.21 8.07
C SER A 495 11.65 8.49 8.48
N GLY A 496 12.84 8.73 7.94
CA GLY A 496 13.65 9.91 8.20
C GLY A 496 14.60 9.77 9.39
N PHE A 497 14.89 8.54 9.82
CA PHE A 497 15.98 8.30 10.77
C PHE A 497 17.33 8.51 10.08
N PRO A 498 18.37 8.88 10.85
CA PRO A 498 19.73 9.05 10.32
C PRO A 498 20.31 7.78 9.68
N ASP A 499 21.11 7.96 8.63
CA ASP A 499 21.71 6.85 7.85
C ASP A 499 22.53 5.89 8.71
N LEU A 500 23.36 6.43 9.60
CA LEU A 500 24.33 5.70 10.38
C LEU A 500 24.03 5.75 11.87
N VAL A 501 24.33 4.64 12.56
CA VAL A 501 24.57 4.63 14.01
C VAL A 501 26.05 4.34 14.27
N ILE A 502 26.66 5.18 15.11
CA ILE A 502 28.07 5.10 15.48
C ILE A 502 28.18 4.73 16.95
N PHE A 503 29.02 3.75 17.27
CA PHE A 503 29.34 3.33 18.63
C PHE A 503 30.84 3.56 18.91
N PRO A 504 31.20 4.67 19.59
CA PRO A 504 32.59 4.93 19.97
C PRO A 504 33.10 3.88 20.96
N ALA A 505 34.39 3.52 20.88
CA ALA A 505 35.04 2.60 21.83
C ALA A 505 34.87 3.05 23.30
N GLN A 506 34.87 4.36 23.54
CA GLN A 506 34.86 4.96 24.88
C GLN A 506 33.52 4.85 25.61
N GLY A 507 32.39 4.78 24.90
CA GLY A 507 31.07 4.90 25.52
C GLY A 507 29.99 5.33 24.55
N GLY A 508 28.73 5.02 24.88
CA GLY A 508 27.55 5.61 24.23
C GLY A 508 27.37 5.25 22.75
N TYR A 509 26.66 6.14 22.06
CA TYR A 509 26.32 6.06 20.65
C TYR A 509 26.08 7.46 20.06
N GLU A 510 26.03 7.56 18.75
CA GLU A 510 25.63 8.77 18.03
C GLU A 510 24.91 8.41 16.72
N LEU A 511 23.90 9.19 16.34
CA LEU A 511 23.19 9.05 15.07
C LEU A 511 23.70 10.08 14.06
N ILE A 512 24.07 9.62 12.86
CA ILE A 512 24.66 10.49 11.83
C ILE A 512 23.84 10.41 10.55
N GLU A 513 23.30 11.56 10.16
CA GLU A 513 22.68 11.77 8.85
C GLU A 513 23.74 12.32 7.90
N VAL A 514 23.94 11.67 6.76
CA VAL A 514 24.98 12.04 5.81
C VAL A 514 24.38 12.91 4.71
N LYS A 515 25.07 14.01 4.38
CA LYS A 515 24.71 14.87 3.25
C LYS A 515 25.92 15.10 2.36
N GLY A 516 25.79 14.66 1.11
CA GLY A 516 26.75 14.96 0.07
C GLY A 516 26.68 16.42 -0.38
N PRO A 517 27.59 16.86 -1.25
CA PRO A 517 27.58 18.22 -1.79
C PRO A 517 26.25 18.55 -2.49
N GLY A 518 25.56 19.59 -2.01
CA GLY A 518 24.29 20.06 -2.56
C GLY A 518 23.04 19.40 -1.96
N ASP A 519 23.19 18.35 -1.15
CA ASP A 519 22.07 17.69 -0.50
C ASP A 519 21.54 18.48 0.70
N LYS A 520 20.22 18.43 0.91
CA LYS A 520 19.54 19.08 2.03
C LYS A 520 18.75 18.07 2.83
N LEU A 521 18.54 18.38 4.11
CA LEU A 521 17.64 17.61 4.96
C LEU A 521 16.21 17.65 4.44
N GLN A 522 15.57 16.48 4.43
CA GLN A 522 14.15 16.35 4.17
C GLN A 522 13.33 16.79 5.39
N GLN A 523 12.04 17.09 5.20
CA GLN A 523 11.18 17.57 6.28
C GLN A 523 10.96 16.54 7.38
N ASN A 524 10.84 15.24 7.04
CA ASN A 524 10.74 14.16 8.02
C ASN A 524 12.02 14.02 8.86
N GLN A 525 13.20 14.16 8.24
CA GLN A 525 14.49 14.17 8.94
C GLN A 525 14.57 15.33 9.94
N LEU A 526 14.19 16.54 9.51
CA LEU A 526 14.16 17.72 10.39
C LEU A 526 13.27 17.48 11.63
N ARG A 527 12.09 16.88 11.45
CA ARG A 527 11.20 16.56 12.59
C ARG A 527 11.83 15.54 13.56
N TRP A 528 12.56 14.54 13.04
CA TRP A 528 13.34 13.62 13.87
C TRP A 528 14.47 14.32 14.63
N PHE A 529 15.22 15.22 13.98
CA PHE A 529 16.26 16.01 14.66
C PHE A 529 15.69 16.90 15.77
N SER A 530 14.55 17.57 15.55
CA SER A 530 13.87 18.32 16.62
C SER A 530 13.51 17.41 17.80
N HIS A 531 13.04 16.19 17.53
CA HIS A 531 12.73 15.21 18.56
C HIS A 531 13.98 14.72 19.31
N PHE A 532 15.06 14.43 18.58
CA PHE A 532 16.31 14.02 19.18
C PHE A 532 16.86 15.08 20.14
N GLN A 533 16.84 16.34 19.71
CA GLN A 533 17.26 17.47 20.54
C GLN A 533 16.40 17.59 21.81
N ALA A 534 15.08 17.53 21.68
CA ALA A 534 14.15 17.61 22.82
C ALA A 534 14.38 16.50 23.87
N HIS A 535 14.92 15.36 23.45
CA HIS A 535 15.20 14.20 24.29
C HIS A 535 16.69 13.95 24.55
N GLN A 536 17.58 14.89 24.20
CA GLN A 536 19.03 14.77 24.36
C GLN A 536 19.62 13.50 23.71
N ILE A 537 19.00 13.05 22.61
CA ILE A 537 19.51 11.96 21.79
C ILE A 537 20.67 12.49 20.94
N PRO A 538 21.87 11.90 21.02
CA PRO A 538 23.04 12.37 20.28
C PRO A 538 22.86 12.14 18.79
N ALA A 539 22.66 13.22 18.03
CA ALA A 539 22.49 13.18 16.59
C ALA A 539 23.14 14.38 15.90
N ARG A 540 23.82 14.15 14.78
CA ARG A 540 24.44 15.20 13.94
C ARG A 540 24.24 14.95 12.45
N VAL A 541 24.41 16.01 11.67
CA VAL A 541 24.47 15.95 10.21
C VAL A 541 25.93 16.01 9.77
N ALA A 542 26.42 14.96 9.12
CA ALA A 542 27.74 14.95 8.49
C ALA A 542 27.65 15.59 7.10
N LEU A 543 28.20 16.80 6.97
CA LEU A 543 28.31 17.51 5.69
C LEU A 543 29.62 17.09 5.02
N VAL A 544 29.53 16.46 3.84
CA VAL A 544 30.70 15.98 3.11
C VAL A 544 31.15 17.01 2.08
N GLU A 545 32.42 17.40 2.17
CA GLU A 545 33.14 18.12 1.13
C GLU A 545 34.21 17.19 0.55
N TRP A 546 34.19 17.01 -0.77
CA TRP A 546 35.26 16.25 -1.43
C TRP A 546 36.52 17.11 -1.50
N ARG A 547 37.65 16.53 -1.08
CA ARG A 547 38.96 17.16 -1.31
C ARG A 547 39.21 17.24 -2.81
N GLU A 548 39.60 18.42 -3.28
CA GLU A 548 40.13 18.56 -4.62
C GLU A 548 41.42 17.74 -4.70
N SER A 549 41.46 16.82 -5.67
CA SER A 549 42.60 15.95 -5.96
C SER A 549 43.79 16.72 -6.52
#